data_AF-A0A7C0WUA0-F1
#
_entry.id   AF-A0A7C0WUA0-F1
#
_cell.length_a   1.000
_cell.length_b   1.000
_cell.length_c   1.000
_cell.angle_alpha   90.00
_cell.angle_beta   90.00
_cell.angle_gamma   90.00
#
_symmetry.space_group_name_H-M   'P 1'
#
loop_
_entity.id
_entity.type
_entity.pdbx_description
1 polymer ?
#
loop_
_entity_poly.entity_id
_entity_poly.type
_entity_poly.pdbx_seq_one_letter_code
_entity_poly.pdbx_strand_id
1 'polypeptide(L)' 'MNEHELLNLLNRVRNDTLTVSQAIERLRQLPVELLSSARLDHHRQLRTGLPEAIFGENKTAPQLVEIFTALLKQ' A
#
# COMPACT_ATOMS: atom_id res chain seq x y z
N MET A 1 0.15 -2.97 -1.36
CA MET A 1 0.59 -4.07 -2.24
C MET A 1 1.97 -3.72 -2.78
N ASN A 2 2.94 -4.62 -2.69
CA ASN A 2 4.29 -4.41 -3.23
C ASN A 2 4.46 -5.09 -4.61
N GLU A 3 5.65 -4.95 -5.21
CA GLU A 3 5.95 -5.49 -6.55
C GLU A 3 5.78 -7.01 -6.64
N HIS A 4 6.22 -7.73 -5.61
CA HIS A 4 6.13 -9.19 -5.56
C HIS A 4 4.67 -9.67 -5.51
N GLU A 5 3.84 -9.02 -4.68
CA GLU A 5 2.41 -9.31 -4.62
C GLU A 5 1.68 -8.98 -5.93
N LEU A 6 2.05 -7.88 -6.58
CA LEU A 6 1.52 -7.52 -7.91
C LEU A 6 1.87 -8.59 -8.94
N LEU A 7 3.13 -9.03 -8.97
CA LEU A 7 3.60 -10.09 -9.87
C LEU A 7 2.79 -11.38 -9.67
N ASN A 8 2.55 -11.75 -8.41
CA ASN A 8 1.72 -12.91 -8.07
C ASN A 8 0.26 -12.74 -8.51
N LEU A 9 -0.33 -11.55 -8.30
CA LEU A 9 -1.68 -11.24 -8.76
C LEU A 9 -1.79 -11.37 -10.30
N LEU A 10 -0.84 -10.81 -11.03
CA LEU A 10 -0.80 -10.86 -12.49
C LEU A 10 -0.56 -12.29 -13.01
N ASN A 11 0.33 -13.06 -12.38
CA ASN A 11 0.54 -14.47 -12.71
C ASN A 11 -0.74 -15.31 -12.53
N ARG A 12 -1.53 -15.02 -11.48
CA ARG A 12 -2.82 -15.69 -11.27
C ARG A 12 -3.85 -15.37 -12.35
N VAL A 13 -3.87 -14.13 -12.84
CA VAL A 13 -4.69 -13.74 -13.99
C VAL A 13 -4.21 -14.43 -15.26
N ARG A 14 -2.90 -14.43 -15.52
CA ARG A 14 -2.30 -15.10 -16.69
C ARG A 14 -2.59 -16.59 -16.73
N ASN A 15 -2.68 -17.23 -15.58
CA ASN A 15 -2.95 -18.66 -15.45
C ASN A 15 -4.46 -18.98 -15.36
N ASP A 16 -5.35 -18.02 -15.66
CA ASP A 16 -6.82 -18.14 -15.58
C ASP A 16 -7.38 -18.56 -14.20
N THR A 17 -6.55 -18.50 -13.15
CA THR A 17 -6.94 -18.80 -11.76
C THR A 17 -7.63 -17.63 -11.06
N LEU A 18 -7.65 -16.46 -11.70
CA LEU A 18 -8.28 -15.24 -11.22
C LEU A 18 -8.80 -14.44 -12.41
N THR A 19 -10.05 -13.98 -12.36
CA THR A 19 -10.56 -13.12 -13.42
C THR A 19 -9.93 -11.74 -13.36
N VAL A 20 -9.87 -11.06 -14.51
CA VAL A 20 -9.44 -9.65 -14.58
C VAL A 20 -10.29 -8.77 -13.66
N SER A 21 -11.60 -9.01 -13.59
CA SER A 21 -12.49 -8.27 -12.69
C SER A 21 -12.15 -8.46 -11.20
N GLN A 22 -11.83 -9.68 -10.78
CA GLN A 22 -11.40 -9.96 -9.42
C GLN A 22 -10.02 -9.35 -9.11
N ALA A 23 -9.11 -9.33 -10.09
CA ALA A 23 -7.82 -8.66 -9.95
C ALA A 23 -8.00 -7.15 -9.80
N ILE A 24 -8.85 -6.52 -10.62
CA ILE A 24 -9.19 -5.09 -10.51
C ILE A 24 -9.77 -4.78 -9.14
N GLU A 25 -10.62 -5.64 -8.58
CA GLU A 25 -11.21 -5.38 -7.26
C GLU A 25 -10.17 -5.45 -6.13
N ARG A 26 -9.20 -6.35 -6.23
CA ARG A 26 -8.04 -6.36 -5.33
C ARG A 26 -7.13 -5.15 -5.51
N LEU A 27 -6.99 -4.65 -6.75
CA LEU A 27 -6.26 -3.42 -7.03
C LEU A 27 -7.01 -2.17 -6.53
N ARG A 28 -8.35 -2.20 -6.51
CA ARG A 28 -9.22 -1.11 -6.05
C ARG A 28 -9.36 -1.07 -4.54
N GLN A 29 -9.28 -2.22 -3.87
CA GLN A 29 -9.26 -2.32 -2.40
C GLN A 29 -7.99 -1.76 -1.76
N LEU A 30 -7.05 -1.24 -2.54
CA LEU A 30 -5.82 -0.70 -2.02
C LEU A 30 -6.06 0.71 -1.49
N PRO A 31 -6.17 0.88 -0.17
CA PRO A 31 -6.62 2.12 0.40
C PRO A 31 -5.43 3.06 0.49
N VAL A 32 -5.72 4.34 0.28
CA VAL A 32 -5.06 5.32 1.13
C VAL A 32 -5.50 4.97 2.56
N GLU A 33 -4.61 4.39 3.38
CA GLU A 33 -4.95 4.12 4.77
C GLU A 33 -5.08 5.47 5.48
N LEU A 34 -6.27 5.71 6.01
CA LEU A 34 -6.59 6.93 6.74
C LEU A 34 -6.32 6.69 8.21
N LEU A 35 -5.21 7.24 8.69
CA LEU A 35 -4.90 7.35 10.10
C LEU A 35 -5.42 8.69 10.62
N SER A 36 -5.55 8.80 11.94
CA SER A 36 -5.87 10.08 12.59
C SER A 36 -4.80 11.14 12.30
N SER A 37 -3.55 10.70 12.13
CA SER A 37 -2.37 11.57 11.98
C SER A 37 -1.84 11.69 10.55
N ALA A 38 -2.28 10.84 9.61
CA ALA A 38 -1.75 10.80 8.25
C ALA A 38 -2.66 10.03 7.28
N ARG A 39 -2.39 10.22 5.99
CA ARG A 39 -2.95 9.43 4.90
C ARG A 39 -1.80 8.68 4.24
N LEU A 40 -1.76 7.36 4.38
CA LEU A 40 -0.67 6.55 3.85
C LEU A 40 -1.01 6.06 2.45
N ASP A 41 -0.11 6.33 1.50
CA ASP A 41 -0.20 5.82 0.15
C ASP A 41 0.68 4.58 -0.05
N HIS A 42 0.09 3.41 0.16
CA HIS A 42 0.80 2.14 -0.07
C HIS A 42 1.16 1.87 -1.54
N HIS A 43 0.67 2.69 -2.50
CA HIS A 43 1.01 2.58 -3.92
C HIS A 43 2.23 3.40 -4.32
N ARG A 44 2.74 4.26 -3.44
CA ARG A 44 3.81 5.19 -3.83
C ARG A 44 5.02 4.45 -4.39
N GLN A 45 5.41 3.33 -3.77
CA GLN A 45 6.53 2.52 -4.26
C GLN A 45 6.28 1.92 -5.64
N LEU A 46 5.09 1.40 -5.89
CA LEU A 46 4.74 0.84 -7.20
C LEU A 46 4.67 1.92 -8.30
N ARG A 47 4.21 3.13 -7.98
CA ARG A 47 4.03 4.22 -8.96
C ARG A 47 5.30 5.01 -9.22
N THR A 48 6.17 5.14 -8.22
CA THR A 48 7.33 6.05 -8.26
C THR A 48 8.67 5.35 -8.08
N GLY A 49 8.68 4.06 -7.74
CA GLY A 49 9.88 3.30 -7.37
C GLY A 49 10.42 3.62 -5.97
N LEU A 50 9.82 4.58 -5.25
CA LEU A 50 10.27 5.04 -3.94
C LEU A 50 9.22 4.73 -2.86
N PRO A 51 9.64 4.23 -1.68
CA PRO A 51 8.71 3.99 -0.58
C PRO A 51 8.10 5.29 -0.05
N GLU A 52 7.04 5.14 0.75
CA GLU A 52 6.45 6.25 1.50
C GLU A 52 7.46 6.84 2.48
N ALA A 53 7.48 8.17 2.61
CA ALA A 53 8.35 8.88 3.53
C ALA A 53 7.52 9.70 4.51
N ILE A 54 7.87 9.63 5.80
CA ILE A 54 7.19 10.40 6.85
C ILE A 54 7.93 11.71 7.06
N PHE A 55 7.27 12.83 6.76
CA PHE A 55 7.76 14.15 7.16
C PHE A 55 7.48 14.38 8.65
N GLY A 56 8.55 14.37 9.47
CA GLY A 56 8.43 14.35 10.93
C GLY A 56 8.17 15.71 11.60
N GLU A 57 8.43 16.82 10.91
CA GLU A 57 8.22 18.15 11.48
C GLU A 57 6.74 18.35 11.86
N ASN A 58 6.51 18.96 13.02
CA ASN A 58 5.18 19.19 13.60
C ASN A 58 4.37 17.92 13.96
N LYS A 59 4.99 16.74 13.99
CA LYS A 59 4.36 15.50 14.48
C LYS A 59 4.86 15.16 15.88
N THR A 60 3.95 14.69 16.73
CA THR A 60 4.30 14.16 18.05
C THR A 60 4.83 12.72 17.93
N ALA A 61 5.64 12.28 18.91
CA ALA A 61 6.15 10.91 18.93
C ALA A 61 5.04 9.84 18.83
N PRO A 62 3.89 9.94 19.52
CA PRO A 62 2.78 9.01 19.34
C PRO A 62 2.25 8.94 17.91
N GLN A 63 2.16 10.08 17.21
CA GLN A 63 1.71 10.13 15.81
C GLN A 63 2.72 9.44 14.90
N LEU A 64 4.03 9.65 15.12
CA LEU A 64 5.05 8.95 14.36
C LEU A 64 4.99 7.44 14.57
N VAL A 65 4.79 6.98 15.81
CA VAL A 65 4.64 5.55 16.12
C VAL A 65 3.39 4.97 15.44
N GLU A 66 2.26 5.67 15.44
CA GLU A 66 1.04 5.26 14.72
C GLU A 66 1.34 5.04 13.22
N ILE A 67 1.98 6.03 12.58
CA ILE A 67 2.28 6.01 11.15
C ILE A 67 3.29 4.90 10.81
N PHE A 68 4.36 4.73 11.59
CA PHE A 68 5.34 3.66 11.38
C PHE A 68 4.74 2.27 11.58
N THR A 69 3.89 2.10 12.61
CA THR A 69 3.23 0.82 12.88
C THR A 69 2.32 0.42 11.73
N ALA A 70 1.59 1.37 11.15
CA ALA A 70 0.77 1.14 9.96
C ALA A 70 1.61 0.76 8.74
N LEU A 71 2.74 1.45 8.50
CA LEU A 71 3.66 1.10 7.41
C LEU A 71 4.27 -0.31 7.54
N LEU A 72 4.51 -0.79 8.77
CA LEU A 72 5.06 -2.12 9.06
C LEU A 72 4.07 -3.28 8.88
N LYS A 73 2.76 -3.01 8.81
CA LYS A 73 1.72 -4.05 8.63
C LYS A 73 1.57 -4.52 7.17
N GLN A 74 2.38 -3.99 6.25
CA GLN A 74 2.40 -4.34 4.83
C GLN A 74 3.11 -5.65 4.55
#